data_AF-A0A7V4ZPK2-F1
#
_entry.id   AF-A0A7V4ZPK2-F1
#
_cell.length_a   1.000
_cell.length_b   1.000
_cell.length_c   1.000
_cell.angle_alpha   90.00
_cell.angle_beta   90.00
_cell.angle_gamma   90.00
#
_symmetry.space_group_name_H-M   'P 1'
#
loop_
_entity.id
_entity.type
_entity.pdbx_description
1 polymer ?
#
loop_
_entity_poly.entity_id
_entity_poly.type
_entity_poly.pdbx_seq_one_letter_code
_entity_poly.pdbx_strand_id
1 'polypeptide(L)' 'MPKDRKYYIYLITNWNNKVMYVGVTNNLEKRIYEHKNKLVKGFTEKYNINKLVYFEETED' A
#
# COMPACT_ATOMS: atom_id res chain seq x y z
N MET A 1 -13.70 -18.48 18.55
CA MET A 1 -12.88 -18.95 17.42
C MET A 1 -11.95 -17.81 17.03
N PRO A 2 -10.64 -18.02 16.88
CA PRO A 2 -9.78 -17.00 16.28
C PRO A 2 -10.35 -16.66 14.90
N LYS A 3 -10.52 -15.37 14.60
CA LYS A 3 -10.83 -14.95 13.23
C LYS A 3 -9.51 -14.96 12.47
N ASP A 4 -9.43 -15.71 11.38
CA ASP A 4 -8.32 -15.61 10.44
C ASP A 4 -8.25 -14.15 9.97
N ARG A 5 -7.13 -13.49 10.28
CA ARG A 5 -6.91 -12.10 9.92
C ARG A 5 -6.22 -12.08 8.57
N LYS A 6 -6.87 -11.44 7.61
CA LYS A 6 -6.30 -11.21 6.29
C LYS A 6 -5.42 -9.97 6.31
N TYR A 7 -4.21 -10.11 5.80
CA TYR A 7 -3.30 -9.00 5.54
C TYR A 7 -2.91 -8.99 4.07
N TYR A 8 -2.42 -7.84 3.63
CA TYR A 8 -1.97 -7.63 2.27
C TYR A 8 -0.55 -7.10 2.30
N ILE A 9 0.36 -7.84 1.67
CA ILE A 9 1.65 -7.29 1.25
C ILE A 9 1.39 -6.60 -0.09
N TYR A 10 1.77 -5.34 -0.24
CA TYR A 10 1.53 -4.60 -1.46
C TYR A 10 2.75 -3.80 -1.91
N LEU A 11 2.82 -3.57 -3.22
CA LEU A 11 3.84 -2.76 -3.85
C LEU A 11 3.20 -1.63 -4.65
N ILE A 12 3.59 -0.40 -4.31
CA ILE A 12 3.19 0.81 -5.03
C ILE A 12 4.42 1.51 -5.59
N THR A 13 4.21 2.24 -6.68
CA THR A 13 5.27 2.99 -7.36
C THR A 13 4.79 4.38 -7.80
N ASN A 14 5.72 5.21 -8.26
CA ASN A 14 5.43 6.52 -8.84
C ASN A 14 5.13 6.43 -10.35
N TRP A 15 4.76 7.56 -10.98
CA TRP A 15 4.29 7.61 -12.36
C TRP A 15 5.24 6.97 -13.40
N ASN A 16 6.56 7.03 -13.17
CA ASN A 16 7.59 6.47 -14.06
C ASN A 16 8.17 5.13 -13.57
N ASN A 17 7.54 4.52 -12.56
CA ASN A 17 7.93 3.25 -11.94
C ASN A 17 9.36 3.22 -11.35
N LYS A 18 10.02 4.36 -11.08
CA LYS A 18 11.42 4.41 -10.57
C LYS A 18 11.53 4.35 -9.06
N VAL A 19 10.48 4.74 -8.33
CA VAL A 19 10.49 4.75 -6.85
C VAL A 19 9.40 3.82 -6.34
N MET A 20 9.83 2.73 -5.72
CA MET A 20 8.95 1.69 -5.19
C MET A 20 8.83 1.79 -3.67
N TYR A 21 7.68 1.37 -3.15
CA TYR A 21 7.41 1.24 -1.73
C TYR A 21 6.66 -0.07 -1.49
N VAL A 22 7.10 -0.83 -0.49
CA VAL A 22 6.44 -2.04 -0.02
C VAL A 22 5.80 -1.76 1.33
N GLY A 23 4.57 -2.23 1.52
CA GLY A 23 3.87 -2.09 2.79
C GLY A 23 2.99 -3.28 3.12
N VAL A 24 2.53 -3.31 4.37
CA VAL A 24 1.56 -4.28 4.88
C VAL A 24 0.34 -3.54 5.42
N THR A 25 -0.85 -4.09 5.22
CA THR A 25 -2.12 -3.56 5.75
C THR A 25 -3.16 -4.66 5.84
N ASN A 26 -4.09 -4.58 6.79
CA ASN A 26 -5.28 -5.43 6.83
C ASN A 26 -6.46 -4.85 6.01
N ASN A 27 -6.27 -3.67 5.39
CA ASN A 27 -7.22 -3.05 4.50
C ASN A 27 -6.47 -2.37 3.34
N LEU A 28 -6.38 -3.07 2.21
CA LEU A 28 -5.64 -2.61 1.04
C LEU A 28 -6.30 -1.36 0.42
N GLU A 29 -7.61 -1.40 0.22
CA GLU A 29 -8.36 -0.30 -0.44
C GLU A 29 -8.19 1.02 0.31
N LYS A 30 -8.40 1.02 1.64
CA LYS A 30 -8.21 2.21 2.48
C LYS A 30 -6.78 2.73 2.37
N ARG A 31 -5.78 1.85 2.45
CA ARG A 31 -4.37 2.25 2.41
C ARG A 31 -3.99 2.84 1.05
N ILE A 32 -4.50 2.29 -0.05
CA ILE A 32 -4.27 2.84 -1.39
C ILE A 32 -4.97 4.19 -1.55
N TYR A 33 -6.17 4.35 -0.99
CA TYR A 33 -6.84 5.65 -0.93
C TYR A 33 -6.01 6.70 -0.17
N GLU A 34 -5.45 6.35 0.98
CA GLU A 34 -4.57 7.24 1.77
C GLU A 34 -3.34 7.70 0.96
N HIS A 35 -2.67 6.79 0.24
CA HIS A 35 -1.53 7.14 -0.62
C HIS A 35 -1.93 8.00 -1.83
N LYS A 36 -3.05 7.67 -2.50
CA LYS A 36 -3.57 8.45 -3.63
C LYS A 36 -3.90 9.89 -3.24
N ASN A 37 -4.48 10.08 -2.06
CA ASN A 37 -4.90 11.39 -1.56
C ASN A 37 -3.85 12.06 -0.65
N LYS A 38 -2.67 11.46 -0.47
CA LYS A 38 -1.56 12.01 0.32
C LYS A 38 -1.98 12.36 1.76
N LEU A 39 -2.80 11.50 2.37
CA LEU A 39 -3.36 11.76 3.70
C LEU A 39 -2.36 11.54 4.83
N VAL A 40 -1.26 10.84 4.55
CA VAL A 40 -0.16 10.60 5.50
C VAL A 40 1.10 11.25 4.95
N LYS A 41 1.69 12.15 5.73
CA LYS A 41 2.96 12.77 5.38
C LYS A 41 4.09 11.76 5.44
N GLY A 42 4.99 11.79 4.46
CA GLY A 42 6.16 10.90 4.48
C GLY A 42 6.73 10.56 3.11
N PHE A 43 7.40 9.42 3.02
CA PHE A 43 8.12 8.98 1.81
C PHE A 43 7.21 8.88 0.57
N THR A 44 6.05 8.23 0.72
CA THR A 44 5.13 8.03 -0.40
C THR A 44 4.52 9.34 -0.91
N GLU A 45 4.22 10.28 -0.01
CA GLU A 45 3.85 11.66 -0.35
C GLU A 45 4.98 12.37 -1.11
N LYS A 46 6.19 12.38 -0.53
CA LYS A 46 7.37 13.09 -1.06
C LYS A 46 7.70 12.70 -2.50
N TYR A 47 7.56 11.42 -2.84
CA TYR A 47 7.89 10.90 -4.17
C TYR A 47 6.66 10.66 -5.06
N ASN A 48 5.47 11.11 -4.62
CA ASN A 48 4.21 10.92 -5.34
C ASN A 48 3.96 9.44 -5.75
N ILE A 49 4.18 8.53 -4.79
CA ILE A 49 4.02 7.09 -4.95
C ILE A 49 2.56 6.74 -4.65
N ASN A 50 1.79 6.43 -5.68
CA ASN A 50 0.34 6.16 -5.56
C ASN A 50 -0.21 5.17 -6.58
N LYS A 51 0.65 4.55 -7.40
CA LYS A 51 0.28 3.54 -8.39
C LYS A 51 0.48 2.14 -7.80
N LEU A 52 -0.62 1.45 -7.49
CA LEU A 52 -0.58 0.04 -7.09
C LEU A 52 -0.16 -0.81 -8.30
N VAL A 53 0.86 -1.65 -8.13
CA VAL A 53 1.35 -2.55 -9.20
C VAL A 53 1.33 -4.02 -8.80
N TYR A 54 1.28 -4.32 -7.50
CA TYR A 54 1.19 -5.69 -7.00
C TYR A 54 0.58 -5.71 -5.61
N PHE A 55 -0.14 -6.79 -5.29
CA PHE A 55 -0.52 -7.15 -3.93
C PHE A 55 -0.68 -8.67 -3.81
N GLU A 56 -0.49 -9.18 -2.60
CA GLU A 56 -0.74 -10.57 -2.21
C GLU A 56 -1.50 -10.58 -0.88
N GLU A 57 -2.47 -11.48 -0.74
CA GLU A 57 -3.19 -11.73 0.51
C GLU A 57 -2.46 -12.81 1.32
N THR A 58 -2.29 -12.56 2.62
CA THR A 58 -1.68 -13.48 3.57
C THR A 58 -2.58 -13.65 4.80
N GLU A 59 -2.42 -14.77 5.49
CA GLU A 59 -3.08 -15.07 6.77
C GLU A 59 -2.05 -14.96 7.91
N ASP A 60 -2.51 -14.71 9.15
CA ASP A 60 -1.69 -14.67 10.38
C ASP A 60 -1.20 -16.07 10.81
#